data_AF-A0A6C0QSP3-F1
#
_entry.id   AF-A0A6C0QSP3-F1
#
_cell.length_a   1.000
_cell.length_b   1.000
_cell.length_c   1.000
_cell.angle_alpha   90.00
_cell.angle_beta   90.00
_cell.angle_gamma   90.00
#
_symmetry.space_group_name_H-M   'P 1'
#
loop_
_entity.id
_entity.type
_entity.pdbx_description
1 polymer ?
#
loop_
_entity_poly.entity_id
_entity_poly.type
_entity_poly.pdbx_seq_one_letter_code
_entity_poly.pdbx_strand_id
1 'polypeptide(L)'
;MLWTIKKLFRAFLLIEMPGIGDGNGTGNRQSIGVEICYSKSDGNRYYKAEDNAAIVIAKLMTQFCIPIENVVPHQHWSGKYCPHRMLDEGSVPSFIERIKQAYSEGEEEDMNRTLQLEDWQWKQLYDNMGKAWNAGKFTDWGWMVKIENRRLTVDELAWLNNHILASSL
;
A
#
# COMPACT_ATOMS: atom_id res chain seq x y z
N MET A 1 -21.24 2.90 1.07
CA MET A 1 -21.01 1.55 1.58
C MET A 1 -19.79 1.50 2.47
N LEU A 2 -19.92 1.12 3.75
CA LEU A 2 -18.88 1.28 4.77
C LEU A 2 -18.04 0.01 4.94
N TRP A 3 -16.74 0.14 4.65
CA TRP A 3 -15.67 -0.77 5.07
C TRP A 3 -14.79 -0.02 6.07
N THR A 4 -14.27 -0.74 7.05
CA THR A 4 -13.56 -0.23 8.23
C THR A 4 -12.25 -0.96 8.35
N ILE A 5 -11.16 -0.22 8.45
CA ILE A 5 -9.81 -0.78 8.53
C ILE A 5 -9.22 -0.40 9.89
N LYS A 6 -8.99 -1.38 10.78
CA LYS A 6 -8.43 -1.15 12.14
C LYS A 6 -6.94 -0.79 12.07
N LYS A 7 -6.57 0.41 12.50
CA LYS A 7 -5.59 0.61 13.60
C LYS A 7 -5.40 2.10 13.90
N LEU A 8 -5.07 2.32 15.18
CA LEU A 8 -4.59 3.51 15.87
C LEU A 8 -4.15 4.69 14.99
N PHE A 9 -4.66 5.86 15.36
CA PHE A 9 -4.33 7.22 14.89
C PHE A 9 -5.11 7.75 13.69
N ARG A 10 -5.82 8.85 13.97
CA ARG A 10 -6.62 9.68 13.07
C ARG A 10 -5.88 9.97 11.76
N ALA A 11 -6.43 9.49 10.66
CA ALA A 11 -6.31 10.15 9.36
C ALA A 11 -7.72 10.51 8.88
N PHE A 12 -7.95 11.81 8.85
CA PHE A 12 -9.20 12.48 8.58
C PHE A 12 -9.23 12.76 7.07
N LEU A 13 -10.15 12.15 6.32
CA LEU A 13 -10.62 12.72 5.06
C LEU A 13 -12.16 12.67 5.06
N LEU A 14 -12.74 13.84 5.30
CA LEU A 14 -14.17 14.12 5.50
C LEU A 14 -14.97 14.02 4.19
N ILE A 15 -16.15 13.38 4.25
CA ILE A 15 -17.38 14.06 3.85
C ILE A 15 -18.27 14.05 5.09
N GLU A 16 -18.80 15.22 5.43
CA GLU A 16 -19.42 15.54 6.72
C GLU A 16 -20.73 14.77 7.03
N MET A 17 -20.96 14.56 8.34
CA MET A 17 -22.24 14.27 9.03
C MET A 17 -22.84 12.84 8.93
N PRO A 18 -23.76 12.48 9.85
CA PRO A 18 -23.58 11.99 11.21
C PRO A 18 -23.72 10.45 11.28
N GLY A 19 -22.93 9.81 12.14
CA GLY A 19 -23.24 8.48 12.65
C GLY A 19 -22.66 7.31 11.86
N ILE A 20 -21.43 6.98 12.20
CA ILE A 20 -20.89 5.60 12.23
C ILE A 20 -21.77 4.65 13.09
N GLY A 21 -22.86 5.12 13.70
CA GLY A 21 -23.89 4.27 14.28
C GLY A 21 -23.49 3.55 15.57
N ASP A 22 -22.28 3.78 16.08
CA ASP A 22 -21.82 3.28 17.39
C ASP A 22 -21.86 4.36 18.49
N GLY A 23 -22.29 5.58 18.18
CA GLY A 23 -22.24 6.72 19.09
C GLY A 23 -20.80 7.09 19.49
N ASN A 24 -20.41 6.72 20.71
CA ASN A 24 -19.09 6.99 21.32
C ASN A 24 -18.16 5.73 21.30
N GLY A 25 -18.46 4.76 20.44
CA GLY A 25 -17.81 3.45 20.41
C GLY A 25 -16.38 3.43 19.87
N THR A 26 -15.73 2.26 19.96
CA THR A 26 -14.34 2.06 19.54
C THR A 26 -14.14 2.07 18.03
N GLY A 27 -15.16 1.69 17.25
CA GLY A 27 -15.09 1.68 15.78
C GLY A 27 -14.84 3.08 15.25
N ASN A 28 -15.65 4.04 15.70
CA ASN A 28 -15.53 5.46 15.41
C ASN A 28 -14.14 6.09 15.65
N ARG A 29 -13.36 5.52 16.57
CA ARG A 29 -12.09 6.08 17.05
C ARG A 29 -10.84 5.36 16.53
N GLN A 30 -10.99 4.22 15.87
CA GLN A 30 -9.87 3.33 15.52
C GLN A 30 -9.89 2.83 14.07
N SER A 31 -10.80 3.34 13.24
CA SER A 31 -10.92 2.89 11.85
C SER A 31 -10.89 4.03 10.85
N ILE A 32 -10.31 3.75 9.68
CA ILE A 32 -10.53 4.56 8.48
C ILE A 32 -11.75 3.97 7.75
N GLY A 33 -12.76 4.80 7.52
CA GLY A 33 -13.95 4.44 6.77
C GLY A 33 -13.76 4.70 5.28
N VAL A 34 -13.96 3.68 4.44
CA VAL A 34 -13.97 3.82 2.98
C VAL A 34 -15.39 3.61 2.46
N GLU A 35 -15.90 4.62 1.77
CA GLU A 35 -17.28 4.64 1.25
C GLU A 35 -17.32 4.37 -0.25
N ILE A 36 -17.89 3.23 -0.64
CA ILE A 36 -18.10 2.88 -2.05
C ILE A 36 -19.39 3.55 -2.56
N CYS A 37 -19.26 4.42 -3.56
CA CYS A 37 -20.36 5.16 -4.19
C CYS A 37 -21.24 4.27 -5.09
N TYR A 38 -22.39 4.79 -5.53
CA TYR A 38 -23.27 4.18 -6.55
C TYR A 38 -23.95 2.83 -6.19
N SER A 39 -23.85 2.40 -4.92
CA SER A 39 -24.40 1.12 -4.45
C SER A 39 -25.92 0.94 -4.57
N LYS A 40 -26.71 1.99 -4.79
CA LYS A 40 -28.18 1.86 -4.89
C LYS A 40 -28.70 1.59 -6.30
N SER A 41 -28.09 2.14 -7.35
CA SER A 41 -28.81 2.28 -8.62
C SER A 41 -27.98 2.04 -9.89
N ASP A 42 -26.67 1.82 -9.79
CA ASP A 42 -25.78 2.24 -10.87
C ASP A 42 -24.78 1.20 -11.39
N GLY A 43 -25.15 -0.09 -11.30
CA GLY A 43 -24.51 -1.22 -11.99
C GLY A 43 -23.01 -1.08 -12.24
N ASN A 44 -22.61 -0.82 -13.49
CA ASN A 44 -21.19 -0.70 -13.88
C ASN A 44 -20.41 0.40 -13.15
N ARG A 45 -21.04 1.52 -12.78
CA ARG A 45 -20.37 2.59 -12.02
C ARG A 45 -20.06 2.14 -10.59
N TYR A 46 -20.91 1.27 -10.02
CA TYR A 46 -20.66 0.67 -8.72
C TYR A 46 -19.43 -0.24 -8.76
N TYR A 47 -19.34 -1.18 -9.70
CA TYR A 47 -18.19 -2.08 -9.79
C TYR A 47 -16.88 -1.34 -10.04
N LYS A 48 -16.89 -0.30 -10.87
CA LYS A 48 -15.70 0.56 -11.04
C LYS A 48 -15.33 1.32 -9.77
N ALA A 49 -16.32 1.78 -9.00
CA ALA A 49 -16.06 2.41 -7.70
C ALA A 49 -15.53 1.41 -6.67
N GLU A 50 -15.98 0.15 -6.74
CA GLU A 50 -15.49 -0.95 -5.92
C GLU A 50 -14.02 -1.26 -6.24
N ASP A 51 -13.65 -1.41 -7.53
CA ASP A 51 -12.26 -1.65 -7.91
C ASP A 51 -11.33 -0.51 -7.47
N ASN A 52 -11.77 0.75 -7.65
CA ASN A 52 -11.02 1.91 -7.15
C ASN A 52 -10.88 1.90 -5.62
N ALA A 53 -11.92 1.47 -4.89
CA ALA A 53 -11.88 1.39 -3.45
C ALA A 53 -10.86 0.34 -2.97
N ALA A 54 -10.71 -0.79 -3.68
CA ALA A 54 -9.70 -1.78 -3.37
C ALA A 54 -8.28 -1.20 -3.45
N ILE A 55 -7.98 -0.40 -4.48
CA ILE A 55 -6.69 0.29 -4.65
C ILE A 55 -6.46 1.32 -3.53
N VAL A 56 -7.48 2.13 -3.20
CA VAL A 56 -7.37 3.12 -2.12
C VAL A 56 -7.11 2.44 -0.78
N ILE A 57 -7.83 1.34 -0.50
CA ILE A 57 -7.65 0.55 0.70
C ILE A 57 -6.23 -0.02 0.78
N ALA A 58 -5.72 -0.61 -0.30
CA ALA A 58 -4.35 -1.11 -0.36
C ALA A 58 -3.32 -0.03 -0.02
N LYS A 59 -3.46 1.18 -0.60
CA LYS A 59 -2.57 2.31 -0.29
C LYS A 59 -2.64 2.74 1.18
N LEU A 60 -3.84 2.74 1.77
CA LEU A 60 -4.02 3.03 3.19
C LEU A 60 -3.38 1.95 4.08
N MET A 61 -3.47 0.69 3.68
CA MET A 61 -2.81 -0.42 4.37
C MET A 61 -1.30 -0.22 4.41
N THR A 62 -0.68 0.13 3.28
CA THR A 62 0.77 0.42 3.20
C THR A 62 1.13 1.62 4.05
N GLN A 63 0.39 2.73 3.90
CA GLN A 63 0.69 3.99 4.58
C GLN A 63 0.59 3.91 6.11
N PHE A 64 -0.36 3.13 6.63
CA PHE A 64 -0.63 3.04 8.07
C PHE A 64 -0.24 1.68 8.67
N CYS A 65 0.48 0.84 7.92
CA CYS A 65 0.89 -0.51 8.32
C CYS A 65 -0.29 -1.34 8.86
N ILE A 66 -1.42 -1.31 8.16
CA ILE A 66 -2.63 -2.00 8.57
C ILE A 66 -2.69 -3.37 7.90
N PRO A 67 -2.74 -4.47 8.67
CA PRO A 67 -2.74 -5.79 8.07
C PRO A 67 -4.14 -6.15 7.53
N ILE A 68 -4.22 -7.08 6.58
CA ILE A 68 -5.45 -7.39 5.84
C ILE A 68 -6.60 -7.89 6.75
N GLU A 69 -6.29 -8.59 7.83
CA GLU A 69 -7.27 -9.06 8.83
C GLU A 69 -8.03 -7.93 9.52
N ASN A 70 -7.48 -6.72 9.46
CA ASN A 70 -8.09 -5.54 10.03
C ASN A 70 -9.02 -4.82 9.05
N VAL A 71 -9.10 -5.27 7.79
CA VAL A 71 -10.04 -4.77 6.78
C VAL A 71 -11.36 -5.51 6.91
N VAL A 72 -12.34 -4.88 7.55
CA VAL A 72 -13.63 -5.49 7.89
C VAL A 72 -14.81 -4.64 7.41
N PRO A 73 -15.94 -5.24 7.00
CA PRO A 73 -17.16 -4.49 6.68
C PRO A 73 -17.72 -3.78 7.92
N HIS A 74 -18.51 -2.72 7.73
CA HIS A 74 -19.18 -2.03 8.83
C HIS A 74 -20.03 -2.95 9.71
N GLN A 75 -20.66 -3.96 9.11
CA GLN A 75 -21.44 -4.96 9.81
C GLN A 75 -20.68 -5.59 10.98
N HIS A 76 -19.35 -5.71 10.89
CA HIS A 76 -18.50 -6.22 11.96
C HIS A 76 -18.58 -5.38 13.26
N TRP A 77 -18.78 -4.07 13.15
CA TRP A 77 -18.73 -3.14 14.29
C TRP A 77 -20.06 -2.89 14.96
N SER A 78 -21.09 -2.63 14.15
CA SER A 78 -22.40 -2.20 14.65
C SER A 78 -23.51 -3.22 14.37
N GLY A 79 -23.21 -4.30 13.64
CA GLY A 79 -24.22 -5.23 13.12
C GLY A 79 -25.08 -4.63 11.99
N LYS A 80 -24.89 -3.36 11.63
CA LYS A 80 -25.62 -2.71 10.55
C LYS A 80 -25.40 -3.46 9.25
N TYR A 81 -26.48 -3.64 8.47
CA TYR A 81 -26.43 -4.25 7.15
C TYR A 81 -25.74 -3.32 6.13
N CYS A 82 -24.41 -3.25 6.25
CA CYS A 82 -23.54 -2.41 5.45
C CYS A 82 -22.17 -3.10 5.39
N PRO A 83 -21.60 -3.36 4.20
CA PRO A 83 -22.04 -2.94 2.87
C PRO A 83 -23.20 -3.79 2.29
N HIS A 84 -24.44 -3.26 2.27
CA HIS A 84 -25.68 -3.92 1.79
C HIS A 84 -25.54 -4.73 0.48
N ARG A 85 -25.38 -4.10 -0.70
CA ARG A 85 -25.04 -4.75 -1.98
C ARG A 85 -23.98 -5.86 -1.94
N MET A 86 -22.85 -5.69 -1.26
CA MET A 86 -21.82 -6.74 -1.22
C MET A 86 -22.23 -7.90 -0.32
N LEU A 87 -23.04 -7.63 0.70
CA LEU A 87 -23.68 -8.67 1.51
C LEU A 87 -24.79 -9.37 0.71
N ASP A 88 -25.58 -8.62 -0.07
CA ASP A 88 -26.63 -9.14 -0.96
C ASP A 88 -26.04 -10.05 -2.05
N GLU A 89 -24.92 -9.62 -2.65
CA GLU A 89 -24.22 -10.34 -3.73
C GLU A 89 -23.22 -11.38 -3.19
N GLY A 90 -22.96 -11.41 -1.89
CA GLY A 90 -21.96 -12.29 -1.28
C GLY A 90 -20.51 -12.02 -1.72
N SER A 91 -20.22 -10.82 -2.23
CA SER A 91 -18.95 -10.46 -2.88
C SER A 91 -17.84 -10.01 -1.92
N VAL A 92 -18.12 -9.93 -0.61
CA VAL A 92 -17.16 -9.55 0.44
C VAL A 92 -15.84 -10.32 0.36
N PRO A 93 -15.80 -11.66 0.21
CA PRO A 93 -14.53 -12.38 0.10
C PRO A 93 -13.73 -12.01 -1.16
N SER A 94 -14.41 -11.90 -2.31
CA SER A 94 -13.78 -11.50 -3.58
C SER A 94 -13.20 -10.08 -3.52
N PHE A 95 -13.86 -9.17 -2.81
CA PHE A 95 -13.33 -7.83 -2.60
C PHE A 95 -12.07 -7.81 -1.74
N ILE A 96 -12.02 -8.63 -0.68
CA ILE A 96 -10.80 -8.80 0.12
C ILE A 96 -9.65 -9.34 -0.73
N GLU A 97 -9.90 -10.29 -1.64
CA GLU A 97 -8.85 -10.77 -2.55
C GLU A 97 -8.36 -9.68 -3.51
N ARG A 98 -9.26 -8.83 -4.06
CA ARG A 98 -8.85 -7.67 -4.88
C ARG A 98 -8.01 -6.66 -4.11
N ILE A 99 -8.31 -6.44 -2.83
CA ILE A 99 -7.49 -5.60 -1.96
C ILE A 99 -6.09 -6.20 -1.79
N LYS A 100 -5.99 -7.51 -1.50
CA LYS A 100 -4.70 -8.19 -1.37
C LYS A 100 -3.88 -8.08 -2.64
N GLN A 101 -4.51 -8.30 -3.79
CA GLN A 101 -3.87 -8.16 -5.09
C GLN A 101 -3.34 -6.72 -5.29
N ALA A 102 -4.19 -5.71 -5.11
CA ALA A 102 -3.77 -4.31 -5.25
C ALA A 102 -2.68 -3.91 -4.25
N TYR A 103 -2.68 -4.51 -3.06
CA TYR A 103 -1.64 -4.32 -2.05
C TYR A 103 -0.29 -4.89 -2.51
N SER A 104 -0.27 -6.13 -3.01
CA SER A 104 0.95 -6.74 -3.55
C SER A 104 1.47 -6.02 -4.80
N GLU A 105 0.58 -5.61 -5.71
CA GLU A 105 0.95 -4.82 -6.89
C GLU A 105 1.56 -3.47 -6.48
N GLY A 106 0.99 -2.82 -5.46
CA GLY A 106 1.55 -1.59 -4.90
C GLY A 106 2.94 -1.77 -4.27
N GLU A 107 3.18 -2.88 -3.57
CA GLU A 107 4.50 -3.22 -3.03
C GLU A 107 5.53 -3.47 -4.15
N GLU A 108 5.15 -4.17 -5.21
CA GLU A 108 6.02 -4.39 -6.39
C GLU A 108 6.35 -3.07 -7.09
N GLU A 109 5.37 -2.17 -7.27
CA GLU A 109 5.60 -0.83 -7.79
C GLU A 109 6.56 -0.02 -6.90
N ASP A 110 6.39 -0.08 -5.57
CA ASP A 110 7.23 0.64 -4.60
C ASP A 110 8.67 0.09 -4.54
N MET A 111 8.86 -1.19 -4.80
CA MET A 111 10.18 -1.81 -4.84
C MET A 111 10.88 -1.60 -6.19
N ASN A 112 10.12 -1.57 -7.29
CA ASN A 112 10.63 -1.29 -8.63
C ASN A 112 10.81 0.22 -8.91
N ARG A 113 10.38 1.10 -8.00
CA ARG A 113 10.60 2.55 -8.17
C ARG A 113 12.09 2.90 -8.12
N THR A 114 12.49 3.83 -8.97
CA THR A 114 13.83 4.43 -8.93
C THR A 114 14.07 5.12 -7.58
N LEU A 115 15.27 4.95 -7.04
CA LEU A 115 15.69 5.60 -5.81
C LEU A 115 15.55 7.13 -5.90
N GLN A 116 14.89 7.71 -4.92
CA GLN A 116 14.79 9.16 -4.76
C GLN A 116 15.86 9.62 -3.77
N LEU A 117 17.09 9.79 -4.27
CA LEU A 117 18.24 10.25 -3.50
C LEU A 117 18.70 11.63 -3.97
N GLU A 118 19.25 12.41 -3.04
CA GLU A 118 19.92 13.68 -3.34
C GLU A 118 21.27 13.45 -4.04
N ASP A 119 21.79 14.48 -4.71
CA ASP A 119 23.03 14.41 -5.50
C ASP A 119 24.22 13.86 -4.70
N TRP A 120 24.36 14.27 -3.44
CA TRP A 120 25.47 13.81 -2.59
C TRP A 120 25.30 12.35 -2.17
N GLN A 121 24.07 11.86 -1.98
CA GLN A 121 23.80 10.46 -1.66
C GLN A 121 24.12 9.56 -2.85
N TRP A 122 23.76 9.99 -4.06
CA TRP A 122 24.16 9.31 -5.30
C TRP A 122 25.68 9.25 -5.44
N LYS A 123 26.39 10.34 -5.14
CA LYS A 123 27.85 10.37 -5.16
C LYS A 123 28.46 9.40 -4.15
N GLN A 124 27.96 9.37 -2.91
CA GLN A 124 28.42 8.41 -1.91
C GLN A 124 28.18 6.96 -2.33
N LEU A 125 27.01 6.67 -2.90
CA LEU A 125 26.68 5.35 -3.42
C LEU A 125 27.66 4.94 -4.54
N TYR A 126 27.94 5.84 -5.48
CA TYR A 126 28.90 5.62 -6.55
C TYR A 126 30.31 5.36 -6.00
N ASP A 127 30.77 6.18 -5.06
CA ASP A 127 32.11 6.04 -4.46
C ASP A 127 32.27 4.72 -3.70
N ASN A 128 31.25 4.30 -2.94
CA ASN A 128 31.25 3.04 -2.23
C ASN A 128 31.21 1.83 -3.18
N MET A 129 30.40 1.91 -4.23
CA MET A 129 30.32 0.87 -5.26
C MET A 129 31.62 0.78 -6.07
N GLY A 130 32.28 1.91 -6.35
CA GLY A 130 33.59 1.95 -6.99
C GLY A 130 34.68 1.27 -6.16
N LYS A 131 34.65 1.41 -4.83
CA LYS A 131 35.55 0.65 -3.93
C LYS A 131 35.27 -0.85 -4.02
N ALA A 132 34.00 -1.27 -4.01
CA ALA A 132 33.62 -2.67 -4.14
C ALA A 132 34.04 -3.27 -5.49
N TRP A 133 33.95 -2.50 -6.58
CA TRP A 133 34.46 -2.87 -7.90
C TRP A 133 35.97 -3.10 -7.88
N ASN A 134 36.73 -2.13 -7.35
CA ASN A 134 38.20 -2.23 -7.26
C ASN A 134 38.64 -3.40 -6.36
N ALA A 135 37.82 -3.78 -5.39
CA ALA A 135 38.02 -4.95 -4.55
C ALA A 135 37.59 -6.28 -5.22
N GLY A 136 37.10 -6.24 -6.47
CA GLY A 136 36.67 -7.42 -7.22
C GLY A 136 35.39 -8.07 -6.69
N LYS A 137 34.55 -7.33 -5.95
CA LYS A 137 33.31 -7.87 -5.35
C LYS A 137 32.21 -8.13 -6.38
N PHE A 138 32.30 -7.48 -7.53
CA PHE A 138 31.43 -7.70 -8.68
C PHE A 138 32.14 -7.33 -9.97
N THR A 139 31.68 -7.87 -11.09
CA THR A 139 32.31 -7.70 -12.42
C THR A 139 31.38 -7.09 -13.46
N ASP A 140 30.10 -6.88 -13.14
CA ASP A 140 29.16 -6.23 -14.03
C ASP A 140 29.18 -4.71 -13.84
N TRP A 141 29.79 -3.99 -14.80
CA TRP A 141 29.85 -2.53 -14.80
C TRP A 141 28.47 -1.87 -15.02
N GLY A 142 27.47 -2.63 -15.48
CA GLY A 142 26.10 -2.16 -15.64
C GLY A 142 25.53 -1.55 -14.37
N TRP A 143 25.93 -2.03 -13.19
CA TRP A 143 25.55 -1.45 -11.90
C TRP A 143 26.06 -0.02 -11.71
N MET A 144 27.31 0.25 -12.10
CA MET A 144 27.89 1.60 -12.02
C MET A 144 27.16 2.56 -12.98
N VAL A 145 26.83 2.09 -14.18
CA VAL A 145 26.09 2.86 -15.20
C VAL A 145 24.68 3.21 -14.71
N LYS A 146 23.99 2.31 -14.01
CA LYS A 146 22.67 2.59 -13.43
C LYS A 146 22.72 3.66 -12.34
N ILE A 147 23.74 3.63 -11.48
CA ILE A 147 23.94 4.63 -10.42
C ILE A 147 24.25 6.00 -11.03
N GLU A 148 25.15 6.05 -12.01
CA GLU A 148 25.52 7.28 -12.72
C GLU A 148 24.31 7.92 -13.42
N ASN A 149 23.47 7.10 -14.06
CA ASN A 149 22.25 7.56 -14.70
C ASN A 149 21.07 7.77 -13.74
N ARG A 150 21.24 7.54 -12.43
CA ARG A 150 20.20 7.64 -11.41
C ARG A 150 18.96 6.79 -11.75
N ARG A 151 19.18 5.56 -12.21
CA ARG A 151 18.12 4.59 -12.59
C ARG A 151 18.06 3.37 -11.70
N LEU A 152 18.88 3.31 -10.65
CA LEU A 152 18.87 2.19 -9.71
C LEU A 152 17.54 2.18 -8.92
N THR A 153 16.89 1.02 -8.82
CA THR A 153 15.62 0.85 -8.08
C THR A 153 15.83 0.44 -6.63
N VAL A 154 14.77 0.48 -5.82
CA VAL A 154 14.81 0.04 -4.41
C VAL A 154 15.16 -1.45 -4.31
N ASP A 155 14.54 -2.30 -5.13
CA ASP A 155 14.84 -3.73 -5.24
C ASP A 155 16.30 -4.01 -5.59
N GLU A 156 16.80 -3.30 -6.60
CA GLU A 156 18.18 -3.44 -7.05
C GLU A 156 19.16 -3.04 -5.94
N LEU A 157 18.89 -1.95 -5.23
CA LEU A 157 19.71 -1.55 -4.08
C LEU A 157 19.69 -2.61 -2.97
N ALA A 158 18.53 -3.18 -2.65
CA ALA A 158 18.42 -4.23 -1.65
C ALA A 158 19.22 -5.48 -2.06
N TRP A 159 19.15 -5.86 -3.35
CA TRP A 159 19.93 -6.95 -3.90
C TRP A 159 21.44 -6.68 -3.82
N LEU A 160 21.88 -5.50 -4.24
CA LEU A 160 23.28 -5.06 -4.16
C LEU A 160 23.79 -5.11 -2.71
N ASN A 161 22.99 -4.63 -1.76
CA ASN A 161 23.37 -4.64 -0.36
C ASN A 161 23.58 -6.06 0.16
N ASN A 162 22.69 -6.99 -0.18
CA ASN A 162 22.75 -8.37 0.31
C ASN A 162 23.85 -9.22 -0.37
N HIS A 163 24.14 -8.97 -1.65
CA HIS A 163 25.05 -9.84 -2.42
C HIS A 163 26.46 -9.25 -2.57
N ILE A 164 26.57 -7.93 -2.70
CA ILE A 164 27.84 -7.26 -3.00
C ILE A 164 28.42 -6.59 -1.75
N LEU A 165 27.60 -5.86 -1.00
CA LEU A 165 28.09 -5.02 0.11
C LEU A 165 28.18 -5.77 1.44
N ALA A 166 27.24 -6.68 1.73
CA ALA A 166 27.22 -7.43 3.00
C ALA A 166 28.40 -8.40 3.17
N SER A 167 29.11 -8.76 2.09
CA SER A 167 30.32 -9.59 2.15
C SER A 167 31.59 -8.82 2.58
N SER A 168 31.41 -7.74 3.35
CA SER A 168 32.46 -6.87 3.88
C SER A 168 32.43 -6.69 5.42
N LEU A 169 31.58 -7.44 6.13
CA LEU A 169 31.58 -7.57 7.60
C LEU A 169 32.06 -8.95 8.03
#